data_AF-A0A963HB37-F1
#
_entry.id   AF-A0A963HB37-F1
#
_cell.length_a   1.000
_cell.length_b   1.000
_cell.length_c   1.000
_cell.angle_alpha   90.00
_cell.angle_beta   90.00
_cell.angle_gamma   90.00
#
_symmetry.space_group_name_H-M   'P 1'
#
loop_
_entity.id
_entity.type
_entity.pdbx_description
1 polymer ?
#
loop_
_entity_poly.entity_id
_entity_poly.type
_entity_poly.pdbx_seq_one_letter_code
_entity_poly.pdbx_strand_id
1 'polypeptide(L)' 'DLLHAVHDRMPLILAAEQWPAWLAAPAAEVVPLIRPLADAELQCWPVSQRVGQASNDDPALIVPLAEERR' A
#
# COMPACT_ATOMS: atom_id res chain seq x y z
N ASP A 1 8.34 -3.57 9.93
CA ASP A 1 7.49 -4.78 9.90
C ASP A 1 5.98 -4.51 9.87
N LEU A 2 5.50 -3.30 9.55
CA LEU A 2 4.06 -3.00 9.60
C LEU A 2 3.28 -3.85 8.58
N LEU A 3 3.73 -3.86 7.32
CA LEU A 3 3.07 -4.64 6.27
C LEU A 3 3.33 -6.13 6.37
N HIS A 4 4.44 -6.54 6.98
CA HIS A 4 4.76 -7.97 7.16
C HIS A 4 3.74 -8.66 8.07
N ALA A 5 3.10 -7.93 9.00
CA ALA A 5 1.98 -8.43 9.79
C ALA A 5 0.71 -8.70 8.96
N VAL A 6 0.61 -8.15 7.74
CA VAL A 6 -0.52 -8.32 6.82
C VAL A 6 -0.17 -9.28 5.69
N HIS A 7 1.02 -9.16 5.09
CA HIS A 7 1.49 -9.97 3.97
C HIS A 7 3.03 -9.88 3.78
N ASP A 8 3.64 -10.95 3.29
CA ASP A 8 5.10 -11.04 3.01
C ASP A 8 5.59 -10.18 1.82
N ARG A 9 4.69 -9.43 1.18
CA ARG A 9 4.95 -8.69 -0.07
C ARG A 9 4.38 -7.29 0.08
N MET A 10 5.14 -6.30 -0.40
CA MET A 10 4.73 -4.90 -0.41
C MET A 10 4.75 -4.37 -1.85
N PRO A 11 3.77 -3.56 -2.27
CA PRO A 11 3.85 -2.84 -3.53
C PRO A 11 5.00 -1.83 -3.51
N LEU A 12 5.61 -1.58 -4.67
CA LEU A 12 6.54 -0.46 -4.82
C LEU A 12 5.75 0.86 -4.78
N ILE A 13 6.04 1.70 -3.79
CA ILE A 13 5.45 3.03 -3.66
C ILE A 13 6.52 4.06 -4.06
N LEU A 14 6.18 4.92 -5.01
CA LEU A 14 7.08 5.95 -5.55
C LEU A 14 6.59 7.34 -5.17
N ALA A 15 7.53 8.20 -4.74
CA ALA A 15 7.25 9.61 -4.56
C ALA A 15 6.88 10.27 -5.90
N ALA A 16 6.04 11.30 -5.87
CA ALA A 16 5.54 11.94 -7.09
C ALA A 16 6.67 12.47 -8.00
N GLU A 17 7.75 12.94 -7.38
CA GLU A 17 8.94 13.47 -8.06
C GLU A 17 9.71 12.38 -8.83
N GLN A 18 9.50 11.10 -8.49
CA GLN A 18 10.15 9.96 -9.14
C GLN A 18 9.38 9.44 -10.35
N TRP A 19 8.11 9.82 -10.52
CA TRP A 19 7.26 9.32 -11.61
C TRP A 19 7.81 9.60 -13.00
N PRO A 20 8.36 10.79 -13.32
CA PRO A 20 8.90 11.06 -14.66
C PRO A 20 10.04 10.10 -15.02
N ALA A 21 10.96 9.85 -14.08
CA ALA A 21 12.05 8.91 -14.28
C ALA A 21 11.50 7.48 -14.43
N TRP A 22 10.57 7.07 -13.56
CA TRP A 22 9.96 5.74 -13.62
C TRP A 22 9.28 5.44 -14.96
N LEU A 23 8.62 6.43 -15.56
CA LEU A 23 7.85 6.27 -16.81
C LEU A 23 8.70 6.39 -18.08
N ALA A 24 9.84 7.08 -18.04
CA ALA A 24 10.57 7.47 -19.25
C ALA A 24 12.05 7.05 -19.29
N ALA A 25 12.70 6.81 -18.14
CA ALA A 25 14.11 6.45 -18.11
C ALA A 25 14.33 4.97 -18.48
N PRO A 26 15.50 4.61 -19.01
CA PRO A 26 15.88 3.21 -19.18
C PRO A 26 15.77 2.42 -17.87
N ALA A 27 15.37 1.15 -17.97
CA ALA A 27 15.15 0.30 -16.79
C ALA A 27 16.36 0.30 -15.82
N ALA A 28 17.58 0.30 -16.35
CA ALA A 28 18.82 0.30 -15.57
C ALA A 28 18.94 1.52 -14.63
N GLU A 29 18.37 2.66 -15.00
CA GLU A 29 18.44 3.90 -14.22
C GLU A 29 17.40 3.95 -13.09
N VAL A 30 16.32 3.17 -13.19
CA VAL A 30 15.23 3.15 -12.21
C VAL A 30 15.30 1.98 -11.23
N VAL A 31 16.21 1.00 -11.45
CA VAL A 31 16.47 -0.10 -10.49
C VAL A 31 16.69 0.42 -9.05
N PRO A 32 17.45 1.50 -8.80
CA PRO A 32 17.65 2.02 -7.44
C PRO A 32 16.37 2.53 -6.76
N LEU A 33 15.30 2.83 -7.53
CA LEU A 33 14.00 3.23 -6.98
C LEU A 33 13.23 2.04 -6.40
N ILE A 34 13.55 0.80 -6.81
CA ILE A 34 12.86 -0.41 -6.39
C ILE A 34 13.35 -0.82 -5.00
N ARG A 35 12.77 -0.20 -3.98
CA ARG A 35 13.11 -0.47 -2.58
C ARG A 35 11.87 -0.41 -1.68
N PRO A 36 11.93 -1.06 -0.50
CA PRO A 36 10.88 -0.91 0.49
C PRO A 36 10.70 0.55 0.95
N LEU A 37 9.46 0.97 1.15
CA LEU A 37 9.12 2.21 1.87
C LEU A 37 9.32 2.01 3.38
N ALA A 38 9.68 3.07 4.09
CA ALA A 38 9.82 3.01 5.54
C ALA A 38 8.45 2.85 6.22
N ASP A 39 8.36 2.01 7.26
CA ASP A 39 7.08 1.77 7.96
C ASP A 39 6.48 3.07 8.54
N ALA A 40 7.31 4.05 8.90
CA ALA A 40 6.87 5.33 9.44
C ALA A 40 6.08 6.18 8.43
N GLU A 41 6.18 5.87 7.13
CA GLU A 41 5.42 6.53 6.06
C GLU A 41 4.10 5.80 5.76
N LEU A 42 3.79 4.74 6.50
CA LEU A 42 2.61 3.90 6.30
C LEU A 42 1.73 3.88 7.55
N GLN A 43 0.43 3.70 7.31
CA GLN A 43 -0.56 3.41 8.34
C GLN A 43 -1.39 2.23 7.87
N CYS A 44 -1.86 1.41 8.81
CA CYS A 44 -2.66 0.23 8.52
C CYS A 44 -3.69 0.03 9.63
N TRP A 45 -4.90 -0.39 9.25
CA TRP A 45 -5.98 -0.72 10.16
C TRP A 45 -6.87 -1.82 9.57
N PRO A 46 -7.56 -2.62 10.40
CA PRO A 46 -8.52 -3.60 9.91
C PRO A 46 -9.76 -2.92 9.31
N VAL A 47 -10.30 -3.50 8.24
CA VAL A 47 -11.54 -3.07 7.57
C VAL A 47 -12.53 -4.23 7.47
N SER A 48 -13.78 -3.93 7.12
CA SER A 48 -14.82 -4.96 6.95
C SER A 48 -14.44 -5.99 5.88
N GLN A 49 -14.75 -7.27 6.13
CA GLN A 49 -14.56 -8.35 5.16
C GLN A 49 -15.39 -8.16 3.87
N ARG A 50 -16.37 -7.24 3.86
CA ARG A 50 -17.10 -6.82 2.65
C ARG A 50 -16.18 -6.47 1.48
N VAL A 51 -14.99 -5.93 1.76
CA VAL A 51 -13.99 -5.55 0.73
C VAL A 51 -13.53 -6.76 -0.10
N GLY A 52 -13.64 -7.98 0.42
CA GLY A 52 -13.27 -9.20 -0.30
C GLY A 52 -14.20 -9.57 -1.46
N GLN A 53 -15.39 -8.98 -1.55
CA GLN A 53 -16.34 -9.21 -2.63
C GLN A 53 -16.28 -8.06 -3.64
N ALA A 54 -15.79 -8.33 -4.85
CA ALA A 54 -15.53 -7.32 -5.87
C ALA A 54 -16.77 -6.54 -6.37
N SER A 55 -17.99 -7.02 -6.10
CA SER A 55 -19.22 -6.30 -6.44
C SER A 55 -19.56 -5.19 -5.44
N ASN A 56 -18.91 -5.15 -4.27
CA ASN A 56 -19.07 -4.06 -3.33
C ASN A 56 -18.13 -2.91 -3.72
N ASP A 57 -18.69 -1.72 -3.93
CA ASP A 57 -17.94 -0.52 -4.30
C ASP A 57 -18.57 0.70 -3.62
N ASP A 58 -18.22 0.91 -2.36
CA ASP A 58 -18.75 2.00 -1.55
C ASP A 58 -17.71 2.51 -0.55
N PRO A 59 -17.78 3.78 -0.11
CA PRO A 59 -16.76 4.37 0.75
C PRO A 59 -16.58 3.67 2.12
N ALA A 60 -17.57 2.91 2.59
CA ALA A 60 -17.46 2.22 3.88
C ALA A 60 -16.44 1.07 3.86
N LEU A 61 -15.99 0.63 2.67
CA LEU A 61 -15.02 -0.46 2.51
C LEU A 61 -13.62 -0.14 3.04
N ILE A 62 -13.24 1.14 3.12
CA ILE A 62 -11.94 1.58 3.64
C ILE A 62 -12.01 2.15 5.07
N VAL A 63 -13.21 2.26 5.62
CA VAL A 63 -13.43 2.78 6.97
C VAL A 63 -12.88 1.78 7.99
N PRO A 64 -12.08 2.23 8.98
CA PRO A 64 -11.61 1.37 10.05
C PRO A 64 -12.78 0.68 10.75
N LEU A 65 -12.64 -0.62 11.02
CA LEU A 65 -13.54 -1.28 11.96
C LEU A 65 -13.37 -0.60 13.32
N ALA A 66 -14.49 -0.18 13.93
CA ALA A 66 -14.46 0.26 15.32
C ALA A 66 -13.76 -0.83 16.13
N GLU A 67 -12.76 -0.45 16.93
CA GLU A 67 -12.01 -1.42 17.74
C GLU A 67 -12.99 -2.24 18.57
N GLU A 68 -13.20 -3.52 18.19
CA GLU A 68 -13.63 -4.49 19.16
C GLU A 68 -12.46 -4.61 20.14
N ARG A 69 -12.60 -3.92 21.28
CA ARG A 69 -11.83 -4.23 22.49
C ARG A 69 -11.85 -5.75 22.66
N ARG A 70 -10.74 -6.41 22.35
CA ARG A 70 -10.48 -7.76 22.86
C ARG A 70 -10.47 -7.73 24.38
#